data_AF-A0A8C3FVX0-F1
#
_entry.id   AF-A0A8C3FVX0-F1
#
_cell.length_a   1.000
_cell.length_b   1.000
_cell.length_c   1.000
_cell.angle_alpha   90.00
_cell.angle_beta   90.00
_cell.angle_gamma   90.00
#
_symmetry.space_group_name_H-M   'P 1'
#
loop_
_entity.id
_entity.type
_entity.pdbx_description
1 polymer ?
#
loop_
_entity_poly.entity_id
_entity_poly.type
_entity_poly.pdbx_seq_one_letter_code
_entity_poly.pdbx_strand_id
1 'polypeptide(L)'
;MSSISEATTKFALDFFKVLNKDSPSDNIIYSPLSISAALGMVLLGARGNTATQIQKVAPHLHFIHTVPDDQCDIPGGIHSQFHDIFSAINKPTTFYELANANRLYGEKTFNFLQVSYILVIQERPRFTFHCVTRT
;
A
#
# COMPACT_ATOMS: atom_id res chain seq x y z
N MET A 1 -7.76 -16.27 -10.37
CA MET A 1 -7.05 -15.34 -9.48
C MET A 1 -8.10 -14.63 -8.65
N SER A 2 -7.95 -14.60 -7.32
CA SER A 2 -8.86 -13.83 -6.45
C SER A 2 -8.70 -12.34 -6.73
N SER A 3 -9.79 -11.59 -6.69
CA SER A 3 -9.74 -10.14 -6.92
C SER A 3 -9.01 -9.43 -5.77
N ILE A 4 -8.41 -8.27 -6.02
CA ILE A 4 -7.82 -7.43 -4.96
C ILE A 4 -8.84 -7.09 -3.87
N SER A 5 -10.13 -6.98 -4.21
CA SER A 5 -11.22 -6.81 -3.25
C SER A 5 -11.35 -8.02 -2.33
N GLU A 6 -11.37 -9.24 -2.87
CA GLU A 6 -11.44 -10.48 -2.09
C GLU A 6 -10.25 -10.61 -1.14
N ALA A 7 -9.06 -10.30 -1.64
CA ALA A 7 -7.83 -10.42 -0.88
C ALA A 7 -7.72 -9.32 0.20
N THR A 8 -8.19 -8.10 -0.07
CA THR A 8 -8.32 -7.02 0.93
C THR A 8 -9.36 -7.37 1.99
N THR A 9 -10.48 -7.99 1.63
CA THR A 9 -11.49 -8.47 2.57
C THR A 9 -10.93 -9.58 3.47
N LYS A 10 -10.18 -10.53 2.91
CA LYS A 10 -9.52 -11.57 3.70
C LYS A 10 -8.55 -10.98 4.72
N PHE A 11 -7.68 -10.06 4.28
CA PHE A 11 -6.79 -9.33 5.18
C PHE A 11 -7.57 -8.57 6.26
N ALA A 12 -8.66 -7.90 5.90
CA ALA A 12 -9.51 -7.19 6.85
C ALA A 12 -9.99 -8.11 7.97
N LEU A 13 -10.56 -9.27 7.62
CA LEU A 13 -11.10 -10.23 8.59
C LEU A 13 -10.01 -10.85 9.46
N ASP A 14 -8.87 -11.20 8.87
CA ASP A 14 -7.75 -11.78 9.63
C ASP A 14 -7.16 -10.75 10.61
N PHE A 15 -7.06 -9.48 10.20
CA PHE A 15 -6.62 -8.39 11.07
C PHE A 15 -7.64 -8.06 12.17
N PHE A 16 -8.94 -8.07 11.87
CA PHE A 16 -9.99 -7.90 12.87
C PHE A 16 -9.89 -8.95 13.98
N LYS A 17 -9.69 -10.22 13.62
CA LYS A 17 -9.51 -11.30 14.60
C LYS A 17 -8.30 -11.09 15.50
N VAL A 18 -7.27 -10.38 15.04
CA VAL A 18 -6.13 -10.02 15.89
C VAL A 18 -6.53 -8.91 16.84
N LEU A 19 -7.11 -7.82 16.35
CA LEU A 19 -7.54 -6.68 17.19
C LEU A 19 -8.57 -7.11 18.26
N ASN A 20 -9.53 -7.95 17.89
CA ASN A 20 -10.62 -8.39 18.77
C ASN A 20 -10.17 -9.37 19.87
N LYS A 21 -8.96 -9.92 19.81
CA LYS A 21 -8.44 -10.80 20.88
C LYS A 21 -8.17 -10.03 22.16
N ASP A 22 -7.66 -8.81 22.03
CA ASP A 22 -7.19 -8.02 23.16
C ASP A 22 -8.31 -7.15 23.76
N SER A 23 -9.37 -6.87 22.99
CA SER A 23 -10.47 -5.99 23.39
C SER A 23 -11.82 -6.42 22.78
N PRO A 24 -12.39 -7.57 23.20
CA PRO A 24 -13.57 -8.17 22.56
C PRO A 24 -14.88 -7.39 22.74
N SER A 25 -14.91 -6.43 23.66
CA SER A 25 -16.08 -5.62 24.00
C SER A 25 -15.95 -4.16 23.55
N ASP A 26 -14.84 -3.79 22.94
CA ASP A 26 -14.56 -2.41 22.55
C ASP A 26 -14.95 -2.16 21.09
N ASN A 27 -15.21 -0.89 20.77
CA ASN A 27 -15.48 -0.49 19.40
C ASN A 27 -14.19 -0.58 18.56
N ILE A 28 -14.25 -1.30 17.43
CA ILE A 28 -13.12 -1.45 16.50
C ILE A 28 -13.51 -0.80 15.16
N ILE A 29 -12.71 0.19 14.73
CA ILE A 29 -12.82 0.84 13.41
C ILE A 29 -11.43 0.97 12.79
N TYR A 30 -11.29 0.57 11.53
CA TYR A 30 -10.02 0.64 10.79
C TYR A 30 -10.25 0.60 9.28
N SER A 31 -9.23 0.97 8.49
CA SER A 31 -9.26 0.90 7.03
C SER A 31 -8.28 -0.16 6.52
N PRO A 32 -8.76 -1.37 6.13
CA PRO A 32 -7.90 -2.43 5.60
C PRO A 32 -7.14 -2.01 4.36
N LEU A 33 -7.77 -1.20 3.50
CA LEU A 33 -7.18 -0.69 2.27
C LEU A 33 -6.01 0.26 2.55
N SER A 34 -6.16 1.17 3.52
CA SER A 34 -5.10 2.12 3.89
C SER A 34 -3.89 1.41 4.49
N ILE A 35 -4.13 0.45 5.39
CA ILE A 35 -3.06 -0.36 6.00
C ILE A 35 -2.33 -1.18 4.92
N SER A 36 -3.08 -1.77 3.99
CA SER A 36 -2.51 -2.51 2.86
C SER A 36 -1.65 -1.63 1.96
N ALA A 37 -2.08 -0.40 1.68
CA ALA A 37 -1.30 0.55 0.89
C ALA A 37 0.01 0.94 1.60
N ALA A 38 -0.04 1.18 2.91
CA ALA A 38 1.16 1.45 3.71
C ALA A 38 2.13 0.26 3.71
N LEU A 39 1.64 -0.97 3.91
CA LEU A 39 2.45 -2.19 3.84
C LEU A 39 3.03 -2.42 2.43
N GLY A 40 2.27 -2.11 1.38
CA GLY A 40 2.75 -2.15 0.00
C GLY A 40 3.92 -1.20 -0.24
N MET A 41 3.83 0.05 0.25
CA MET A 41 4.92 1.02 0.17
C MET A 41 6.17 0.56 0.92
N VAL A 42 6.03 -0.05 2.10
CA VAL A 42 7.16 -0.60 2.87
C VAL A 42 7.77 -1.82 2.17
N LEU A 43 6.94 -2.70 1.62
CA LEU A 43 7.38 -3.92 0.95
C LEU A 43 8.24 -3.63 -0.29
N LEU A 44 7.97 -2.55 -1.02
CA LEU A 44 8.80 -2.11 -2.15
C LEU A 44 10.27 -1.87 -1.74
N GLY A 45 10.50 -1.34 -0.53
CA GLY A 45 11.84 -1.14 0.04
C GLY A 45 12.38 -2.32 0.84
N ALA A 46 11.55 -3.31 1.16
CA ALA A 46 11.93 -4.47 1.98
C ALA A 46 12.66 -5.53 1.15
N ARG A 47 13.56 -6.27 1.79
CA ARG A 47 14.28 -7.42 1.19
C ARG A 47 14.40 -8.55 2.21
N GLY A 48 14.72 -9.76 1.74
CA GLY A 48 14.95 -10.93 2.58
C GLY A 48 13.78 -11.24 3.53
N ASN A 49 14.09 -11.56 4.79
CA ASN A 49 13.08 -11.96 5.78
C ASN A 49 12.00 -10.89 6.03
N THR A 50 12.36 -9.61 5.96
CA THR A 50 11.40 -8.50 6.15
C THR A 50 10.33 -8.52 5.07
N ALA A 51 10.74 -8.68 3.81
CA ALA A 51 9.81 -8.79 2.70
C ALA A 51 8.88 -10.02 2.85
N THR A 52 9.48 -11.18 3.15
CA THR A 52 8.74 -12.44 3.34
C THR A 52 7.68 -12.33 4.44
N GLN A 53 7.98 -11.67 5.55
CA GLN A 53 7.03 -11.47 6.64
C GLN A 53 5.85 -10.59 6.21
N ILE A 54 6.11 -9.48 5.50
CA ILE A 54 5.05 -8.59 5.01
C ILE A 54 4.15 -9.34 4.00
N GLN A 55 4.73 -10.09 3.07
CA GLN A 55 3.97 -10.89 2.10
C GLN A 55 3.15 -12.01 2.76
N LYS A 56 3.61 -12.55 3.89
CA LYS A 56 2.87 -13.58 4.63
C LYS A 56 1.61 -13.03 5.28
N VAL A 57 1.68 -11.82 5.86
CA VAL A 57 0.54 -11.19 6.53
C VAL A 57 -0.40 -10.48 5.56
N ALA A 58 0.12 -10.06 4.41
CA ALA A 58 -0.62 -9.39 3.35
C ALA A 58 -0.39 -10.13 2.02
N PRO A 59 -0.97 -11.35 1.86
CA PRO A 59 -0.71 -12.21 0.71
C PRO A 59 -1.17 -11.60 -0.63
N HIS A 60 -2.06 -10.61 -0.61
CA HIS A 60 -2.42 -9.82 -1.79
C HIS A 60 -1.27 -8.97 -2.33
N LEU A 61 -0.23 -8.71 -1.52
CA LEU A 61 0.95 -7.96 -1.90
C LEU A 61 2.05 -8.85 -2.52
N HIS A 62 1.81 -10.15 -2.72
CA HIS A 62 2.86 -11.07 -3.20
C HIS A 62 3.45 -10.69 -4.57
N PHE A 63 2.68 -9.98 -5.40
CA PHE A 63 3.10 -9.55 -6.74
C PHE A 63 4.23 -8.51 -6.76
N ILE A 64 4.71 -8.04 -5.60
CA ILE A 64 5.77 -7.01 -5.49
C ILE A 64 7.17 -7.55 -5.86
N HIS A 65 7.46 -8.83 -5.64
CA HIS A 65 8.81 -9.38 -5.81
C HIS A 65 9.05 -10.12 -7.14
N THR A 66 8.04 -10.24 -8.00
CA THR A 66 8.18 -10.76 -9.37
C THR A 66 8.63 -9.70 -10.38
N VAL A 67 8.92 -8.49 -9.89
CA VAL A 67 9.21 -7.33 -10.68
C VAL A 67 10.70 -7.03 -10.58
N PRO A 68 11.46 -6.98 -11.69
CA PRO A 68 12.85 -6.54 -11.65
C PRO A 68 12.92 -5.07 -11.17
N ASP A 69 13.99 -4.70 -10.46
CA ASP A 69 14.16 -3.38 -9.78
C ASP A 69 14.00 -2.16 -10.72
N ASP A 70 13.95 -2.36 -12.04
CA ASP A 70 13.85 -1.36 -13.09
C ASP A 70 12.43 -1.13 -13.66
N GLN A 71 11.44 -1.94 -13.27
CA GLN A 71 10.06 -1.83 -13.79
C GLN A 71 9.09 -1.54 -12.63
N CYS A 72 8.41 -0.40 -12.64
CA CYS A 72 7.42 -0.08 -11.59
C CYS A 72 5.97 -0.28 -12.07
N ASP A 73 5.75 -0.23 -13.38
CA ASP A 73 4.43 -0.32 -14.02
C ASP A 73 4.29 -1.62 -14.80
N ILE A 74 4.42 -2.75 -14.11
CA ILE A 74 3.99 -4.02 -14.68
C ILE A 74 2.46 -4.04 -14.66
N PRO A 75 1.78 -4.23 -15.81
CA PRO A 75 0.34 -4.42 -15.85
C PRO A 75 -0.09 -5.56 -14.91
N GLY A 76 -0.91 -5.24 -13.92
CA GLY A 76 -1.35 -6.20 -12.90
C GLY A 76 -0.41 -6.33 -11.69
N GLY A 77 0.66 -5.53 -11.62
CA GLY A 77 1.48 -5.35 -10.43
C GLY A 77 0.74 -4.56 -9.34
N ILE A 78 1.28 -4.55 -8.12
CA ILE A 78 0.58 -3.94 -6.97
C ILE A 78 0.33 -2.44 -7.17
N HIS A 79 1.26 -1.77 -7.85
CA HIS A 79 1.23 -0.33 -8.09
C HIS A 79 0.05 0.04 -8.98
N SER A 80 -0.12 -0.67 -10.10
CA SER A 80 -1.27 -0.49 -10.99
C SER A 80 -2.57 -0.84 -10.28
N GLN A 81 -2.60 -1.93 -9.50
CA GLN A 81 -3.82 -2.34 -8.81
C GLN A 81 -4.28 -1.33 -7.73
N PHE A 82 -3.37 -0.78 -6.92
CA PHE A 82 -3.71 0.29 -5.98
C PHE A 82 -4.03 1.60 -6.70
N HIS A 83 -3.31 1.94 -7.77
CA HIS A 83 -3.63 3.09 -8.60
C HIS A 83 -5.06 3.00 -9.16
N ASP A 84 -5.46 1.85 -9.69
CA ASP A 84 -6.80 1.60 -10.23
C ASP A 84 -7.87 1.76 -9.15
N ILE A 85 -7.64 1.19 -7.95
CA ILE A 85 -8.57 1.38 -6.82
C ILE A 85 -8.65 2.85 -6.42
N PHE A 86 -7.52 3.51 -6.17
CA PHE A 86 -7.51 4.89 -5.69
C PHE A 86 -8.06 5.87 -6.72
N SER A 87 -7.84 5.63 -8.02
CA SER A 87 -8.41 6.45 -9.10
C SER A 87 -9.92 6.25 -9.22
N ALA A 88 -10.41 5.02 -9.04
CA ALA A 88 -11.83 4.71 -9.06
C ALA A 88 -12.57 5.33 -7.87
N ILE A 89 -12.04 5.20 -6.65
CA ILE A 89 -12.72 5.66 -5.43
C ILE A 89 -12.58 7.16 -5.17
N ASN A 90 -11.46 7.79 -5.58
CA ASN A 90 -11.27 9.24 -5.42
C ASN A 90 -11.79 10.03 -6.63
N LYS A 91 -12.59 9.42 -7.52
CA LYS A 91 -13.20 10.13 -8.65
C LYS A 91 -14.08 11.28 -8.11
N PRO A 92 -13.89 12.53 -8.57
CA PRO A 92 -14.68 13.66 -8.08
C PRO A 92 -16.18 13.42 -8.29
N THR A 93 -16.95 13.71 -7.25
CA THR A 93 -18.40 13.51 -7.18
C THR A 93 -19.01 14.58 -6.28
N THR A 94 -20.27 14.91 -6.50
CA THR A 94 -21.04 15.84 -5.66
C THR A 94 -21.77 15.15 -4.51
N PHE A 95 -21.78 13.81 -4.47
CA PHE A 95 -22.56 13.02 -3.51
C PHE A 95 -21.79 12.65 -2.25
N TYR A 96 -20.47 12.57 -2.33
CA TYR A 96 -19.61 12.21 -1.21
C TYR A 96 -18.25 12.87 -1.35
N GLU A 97 -17.57 13.02 -0.22
CA GLU A 97 -16.14 13.34 -0.19
C GLU A 97 -15.39 12.10 0.29
N LEU A 98 -14.40 11.68 -0.49
CA LEU A 98 -13.49 10.62 -0.11
C LEU A 98 -12.06 11.13 -0.19
N ALA A 99 -11.35 11.04 0.92
CA ALA A 99 -9.95 11.41 1.03
C ALA A 99 -9.12 10.21 1.50
N ASN A 100 -8.02 9.94 0.81
CA ASN A 100 -7.07 8.89 1.17
C ASN A 100 -5.66 9.49 1.27
N ALA A 101 -4.96 9.22 2.37
CA ALA A 101 -3.62 9.73 2.61
C ALA A 101 -2.76 8.67 3.32
N ASN A 102 -1.68 8.23 2.67
CA ASN A 102 -0.72 7.29 3.25
C ASN A 102 0.70 7.81 3.01
N ARG A 103 1.46 8.15 4.05
CA ARG A 103 2.83 8.69 3.93
C ARG A 103 3.84 7.89 4.74
N LEU A 104 5.05 7.73 4.20
CA LEU A 104 6.22 7.31 4.95
C LEU A 104 7.06 8.54 5.33
N TYR A 105 7.44 8.63 6.61
CA TYR A 105 8.34 9.65 7.12
C TYR A 105 9.67 9.00 7.49
N GLY A 106 10.75 9.61 7.04
CA GLY A 106 12.11 9.15 7.23
C GLY A 106 12.96 10.15 8.02
N GLU A 107 13.99 9.65 8.70
CA GLU A 107 14.97 10.51 9.39
C GLU A 107 15.75 11.36 8.38
N LYS A 108 15.98 12.64 8.70
CA LYS A 108 16.56 13.61 7.76
C LYS A 108 17.99 13.27 7.34
N THR A 109 18.74 12.64 8.23
CA THR A 109 20.14 12.26 7.98
C THR A 109 20.27 10.91 7.26
N PHE A 110 19.16 10.20 7.04
CA PHE A 110 19.18 8.92 6.35
C PHE A 110 19.21 9.14 4.84
N ASN A 111 20.22 8.56 4.18
CA ASN A 111 20.33 8.60 2.74
C ASN A 111 19.41 7.56 2.13
N PHE A 112 18.22 8.01 1.73
CA PHE A 112 17.31 7.18 0.95
C PHE A 112 17.90 6.93 -0.43
N LEU A 113 17.92 5.66 -0.84
CA LEU A 113 18.21 5.31 -2.21
C LEU A 113 17.17 6.01 -3.08
N GLN A 114 17.62 6.78 -4.08
CA GLN A 114 16.78 7.27 -5.17
C GLN A 114 16.42 6.09 -6.07
N VAL A 115 15.59 5.21 -5.52
CA VAL A 115 14.77 4.29 -6.28
C VAL A 115 13.38 4.91 -6.24
N SER A 116 12.68 4.85 -7.38
CA SER A 116 11.45 5.55 -7.79
C SER A 116 10.24 5.45 -6.85
N TYR A 117 10.40 4.96 -5.63
CA TYR A 117 9.34 4.44 -4.77
C TYR A 117 9.15 5.20 -3.45
N ILE A 118 9.99 6.20 -3.16
CA ILE A 118 9.87 7.00 -1.95
C ILE A 118 9.26 8.35 -2.30
N LEU A 119 7.92 8.45 -2.26
CA LEU A 119 7.26 9.73 -2.05
C LEU A 119 7.39 10.11 -0.57
N VAL A 120 8.61 10.36 -0.14
CA VAL A 120 8.89 11.29 0.96
C VAL A 120 8.69 12.67 0.36
N ILE A 121 7.84 13.48 0.98
CA ILE A 121 7.52 14.80 0.47
C ILE A 121 8.80 15.64 0.30
N GLN A 122 9.02 16.03 -0.94
CA GLN A 122 9.29 17.41 -1.32
C GLN A 122 8.01 17.95 -2.00
N GLU A 123 7.23 18.73 -1.24
CA GLU A 123 6.22 19.72 -1.66
C GLU A 123 5.14 19.36 -2.74
N ARG A 124 4.16 18.47 -2.49
CA ARG A 124 2.89 18.42 -3.28
C ARG A 124 1.64 18.07 -2.43
N PRO A 125 0.43 18.61 -2.75
CA PRO A 125 -0.77 18.51 -1.90
C PRO A 125 -1.74 17.35 -2.24
N ARG A 126 -1.42 16.49 -3.21
CA ARG A 126 -2.25 15.32 -3.57
C ARG A 126 -1.39 14.07 -3.66
N PHE A 127 -1.86 12.98 -3.05
CA PHE A 127 -1.22 11.67 -3.17
C PHE A 127 -1.38 11.17 -4.59
N THR A 128 -0.27 11.03 -5.29
CA THR A 128 -0.22 10.46 -6.63
C THR A 128 0.95 9.51 -6.64
N PHE A 129 0.67 8.23 -6.85
CA PHE A 129 1.67 7.22 -7.16
C PHE A 129 2.39 7.64 -8.44
N HIS A 130 3.62 8.15 -8.34
CA HIS A 130 4.41 8.58 -9.50
C HIS A 130 5.50 7.54 -9.77
N CYS A 131 5.35 6.81 -10.87
CA CYS A 131 6.43 6.06 -11.48
C CYS A 131 7.30 7.03 -12.29
N VAL A 132 8.60 7.09 -11.98
CA VAL A 132 9.59 7.72 -12.85
C VAL A 132 10.67 6.69 -13.11
N THR A 133 10.79 6.27 -14.37
CA THR A 133 11.82 5.35 -14.84
C THR A 133 13.17 6.07 -14.88
N ARG A 134 14.24 5.36 -14.51
CA ARG A 134 15.62 5.82 -14.75
C ARG A 134 15.88 5.72 -16.25
N THR A 135 16.32 6.81 -16.86
CA THR A 135 17.13 6.77 -18.10
C THR A 135 18.53 6.31 -17.77
#